data_AF-A0A946CDJ9-F1
#
_entry.id   AF-A0A946CDJ9-F1
#
_cell.length_a   1.000
_cell.length_b   1.000
_cell.length_c   1.000
_cell.angle_alpha   90.00
_cell.angle_beta   90.00
_cell.angle_gamma   90.00
#
_symmetry.space_group_name_H-M   'P 1'
#
loop_
_entity.id
_entity.type
_entity.pdbx_description
1 polymer ?
#
loop_
_entity_poly.entity_id
_entity_poly.type
_entity_poly.pdbx_seq_one_letter_code
_entity_poly.pdbx_strand_id
1 'polypeptide(L)'
;QQSLVEVGKIQNGMTPAAVFLAWGSPDRKAEGEKDGNRYEQWIYNSLSPVVLQSAWGGRGWGPGWSVRRSGIAGPGWGPWGWNGGMGTNVAYIPSASSWVKFINGKVESWQRGRPE
;
A
#
# COMPACT_ATOMS: atom_id res chain seq x y z
N GLN A 1 -20.39 30.79 -5.85
CA GLN A 1 -19.05 30.25 -6.14
C GLN A 1 -19.05 28.77 -5.76
N GLN A 2 -19.34 27.88 -6.70
CA GLN A 2 -19.55 26.45 -6.42
C GLN A 2 -19.02 25.55 -7.56
N SER A 3 -18.10 26.07 -8.38
CA SER A 3 -17.63 25.39 -9.61
C SER A 3 -16.27 24.69 -9.47
N LEU A 4 -15.67 24.63 -8.28
CA LEU A 4 -14.36 24.00 -8.06
C LEU A 4 -14.43 22.64 -7.34
N VAL A 5 -15.62 22.25 -6.86
CA VAL A 5 -15.83 21.00 -6.09
C VAL A 5 -15.97 19.78 -7.02
N GLU A 6 -16.29 19.99 -8.30
CA GLU A 6 -16.65 18.89 -9.22
C GLU A 6 -15.48 18.04 -9.77
N VAL A 7 -14.21 18.37 -9.49
CA VAL A 7 -13.07 17.64 -10.08
C VAL A 7 -12.13 17.01 -9.04
N GLY A 8 -12.50 16.99 -7.75
CA GLY A 8 -11.60 16.47 -6.70
C GLY A 8 -10.25 17.21 -6.65
N LYS A 9 -10.24 18.48 -7.07
CA LYS A 9 -9.07 19.37 -7.07
C LYS A 9 -9.09 20.17 -5.78
N ILE A 10 -8.04 20.03 -4.97
CA ILE A 10 -7.83 20.89 -3.80
C ILE A 10 -7.18 22.18 -4.27
N GLN A 11 -7.52 23.29 -3.62
CA GLN A 11 -6.87 24.58 -3.84
C GLN A 11 -6.53 25.22 -2.50
N ASN A 12 -5.50 26.06 -2.51
CA ASN A 12 -5.14 26.86 -1.34
C ASN A 12 -6.30 27.79 -0.96
N GLY A 13 -6.52 27.95 0.34
CA GLY A 13 -7.62 28.73 0.91
C GLY A 13 -8.91 27.94 1.14
N MET A 14 -9.05 26.71 0.62
CA MET A 14 -10.21 25.86 0.89
C MET A 14 -10.36 25.54 2.39
N THR A 15 -11.59 25.38 2.85
CA THR A 15 -11.86 24.96 4.23
C THR A 15 -11.75 23.43 4.36
N PRO A 16 -11.51 22.88 5.56
CA PRO A 16 -11.57 21.44 5.81
C PRO A 16 -12.85 20.78 5.31
N ALA A 17 -14.00 21.47 5.41
CA ALA A 17 -15.27 20.99 4.87
C ALA A 17 -15.26 20.87 3.33
N ALA A 18 -14.69 21.85 2.62
CA ALA A 18 -14.55 21.77 1.17
C ALA A 18 -13.60 20.64 0.74
N VAL A 19 -12.52 20.43 1.49
CA VAL A 19 -11.58 19.31 1.25
C VAL A 19 -12.28 17.97 1.51
N PHE A 20 -13.07 17.86 2.57
CA PHE A 20 -13.86 16.67 2.87
C PHE A 20 -14.84 16.32 1.76
N LEU A 21 -15.50 17.32 1.15
CA LEU A 21 -16.38 17.09 0.00
C LEU A 21 -15.60 16.62 -1.24
N ALA A 22 -14.37 17.09 -1.42
CA ALA A 22 -13.56 16.76 -2.59
C ALA A 22 -12.85 15.40 -2.47
N TRP A 23 -12.28 15.08 -1.31
CA TRP A 23 -11.40 13.91 -1.09
C TRP A 23 -11.95 12.90 -0.07
N GLY A 24 -13.03 13.23 0.64
CA GLY A 24 -13.60 12.39 1.69
C GLY A 24 -12.80 12.41 3.00
N SER A 25 -13.11 11.43 3.86
CA SER A 25 -12.46 11.24 5.16
C SER A 25 -10.98 10.91 5.00
N PRO A 26 -10.06 11.56 5.74
CA PRO A 26 -8.66 11.18 5.75
C PRO A 26 -8.43 9.92 6.60
N ASP A 27 -7.39 9.17 6.28
CA ASP A 27 -6.95 8.00 7.06
C ASP A 27 -6.29 8.41 8.36
N ARG A 28 -5.62 9.57 8.38
CA ARG A 28 -4.97 10.12 9.57
C ARG A 28 -5.08 11.63 9.61
N LYS A 29 -5.22 12.15 10.83
CA LYS A 29 -5.16 13.58 11.14
C LYS A 29 -4.04 13.85 12.15
N ALA A 30 -3.30 14.91 11.94
CA ALA A 30 -2.33 15.45 12.89
C ALA A 30 -2.69 16.91 13.14
N GLU A 31 -2.67 17.34 14.40
CA GLU A 31 -3.00 18.71 14.78
C GLU A 31 -1.93 19.26 15.71
N GLY A 32 -1.73 20.58 15.68
CA GLY A 32 -0.85 21.24 16.62
C GLY A 32 -0.85 22.75 16.46
N GLU A 33 0.09 23.38 17.12
CA GLU A 33 0.31 24.82 17.05
C GLU A 33 1.78 25.05 16.70
N LYS A 34 2.03 25.89 15.70
CA LYS A 34 3.39 26.26 15.29
C LYS A 34 3.42 27.76 15.00
N ASP A 35 4.38 28.45 15.61
CA ASP A 35 4.57 29.90 15.45
C ASP A 35 3.28 30.71 15.72
N GLY A 36 2.51 30.31 16.75
CA GLY A 36 1.25 30.93 17.15
C GLY A 36 0.06 30.66 16.23
N ASN A 37 0.24 29.81 15.21
CA ASN A 37 -0.83 29.41 14.29
C ASN A 37 -1.24 27.95 14.54
N ARG A 38 -2.54 27.71 14.63
CA ARG A 38 -3.05 26.33 14.68
C ARG A 38 -2.88 25.72 13.29
N TYR A 39 -2.21 24.57 13.24
CA TYR A 39 -2.09 23.77 12.04
C TYR A 39 -2.81 22.44 12.21
N GLU A 40 -3.35 21.95 11.09
CA GLU A 40 -3.97 20.64 10.98
C GLU A 40 -3.45 20.01 9.68
N GLN A 41 -3.14 18.73 9.69
CA GLN A 41 -2.65 18.00 8.53
C GLN A 41 -3.43 16.71 8.35
N TRP A 42 -4.01 16.53 7.18
CA TRP A 42 -4.74 15.34 6.77
C TRP A 42 -3.86 14.50 5.85
N ILE A 43 -3.80 13.20 6.10
CA ILE A 43 -3.02 12.24 5.33
C ILE A 43 -3.97 11.18 4.78
N TYR A 44 -3.80 10.89 3.49
CA TYR A 44 -4.54 9.91 2.72
C TYR A 44 -3.56 8.87 2.19
N ASN A 45 -3.80 7.61 2.51
CA ASN A 45 -2.98 6.50 2.11
C ASN A 45 -3.54 5.88 0.83
N SER A 46 -2.66 5.52 -0.12
CA SER A 46 -2.99 4.56 -1.17
C SER A 46 -2.46 3.19 -0.80
N LEU A 47 -3.10 2.15 -1.32
CA LEU A 47 -2.60 0.79 -1.21
C LEU A 47 -1.76 0.49 -2.44
N SER A 48 -0.47 0.19 -2.22
CA SER A 48 0.40 -0.27 -3.30
C SER A 48 0.48 -1.80 -3.27
N PRO A 49 0.19 -2.50 -4.40
CA PRO A 49 0.33 -3.94 -4.47
C PRO A 49 1.81 -4.33 -4.52
N VAL A 50 2.20 -5.28 -3.68
CA VAL A 50 3.54 -5.88 -3.69
C VAL A 50 3.40 -7.38 -3.92
N VAL A 51 4.08 -7.88 -4.96
CA VAL A 51 4.12 -9.31 -5.26
C VAL A 51 5.14 -10.00 -4.36
N LEU A 52 4.66 -10.93 -3.55
CA LEU A 52 5.46 -11.78 -2.69
C LEU A 52 5.63 -13.15 -3.36
N GLN A 53 6.87 -13.53 -3.63
CA GLN A 53 7.21 -14.88 -4.08
C GLN A 53 7.72 -15.68 -2.88
N SER A 54 7.13 -16.84 -2.62
CA SER A 54 7.61 -17.76 -1.61
C SER A 54 7.94 -19.11 -2.25
N ALA A 55 9.02 -19.72 -1.79
CA ALA A 55 9.35 -21.09 -2.12
C ALA A 55 9.35 -21.91 -0.83
N TRP A 56 8.68 -23.05 -0.87
CA TRP A 56 8.74 -24.03 0.21
C TRP A 56 9.24 -25.34 -0.35
N GLY A 57 10.11 -26.01 0.39
CA GLY A 57 10.63 -27.30 -0.04
C GLY A 57 11.44 -27.95 1.06
N GLY A 58 11.41 -29.28 1.08
CA GLY A 58 12.14 -30.08 2.05
C GLY A 58 12.53 -31.44 1.48
N ARG A 59 13.62 -31.99 2.02
CA ARG A 59 13.94 -33.42 1.86
C ARG A 59 13.10 -34.21 2.86
N GLY A 60 12.42 -35.24 2.38
CA GLY A 60 11.66 -36.13 3.24
C GLY A 60 11.41 -37.48 2.60
N TRP A 61 10.92 -38.41 3.43
CA TRP A 61 10.37 -39.68 2.96
C TRP A 61 8.97 -39.43 2.39
N GLY A 62 8.76 -39.70 1.11
CA GLY A 62 7.46 -39.50 0.50
C GLY A 62 7.50 -39.30 -1.02
N PRO A 63 6.33 -39.01 -1.63
CA PRO A 63 6.25 -38.71 -3.05
C PRO A 63 6.91 -37.35 -3.34
N GLY A 64 7.80 -37.32 -4.34
CA GLY A 64 8.52 -36.11 -4.75
C GLY A 64 9.42 -36.34 -5.95
N TRP A 65 10.22 -35.34 -6.30
CA TRP A 65 11.25 -35.49 -7.32
C TRP A 65 12.50 -36.09 -6.69
N SER A 66 12.94 -37.25 -7.17
CA SER A 66 14.13 -37.93 -6.64
C SER A 66 15.10 -38.29 -7.76
N VAL A 67 16.40 -38.19 -7.49
CA VAL A 67 17.44 -38.65 -8.40
C VAL A 67 17.57 -40.15 -8.20
N ARG A 68 17.17 -40.94 -9.20
CA ARG A 68 17.35 -42.40 -9.17
C ARG A 68 18.83 -42.72 -9.38
N ARG A 69 19.27 -43.92 -8.96
CA ARG A 69 20.68 -44.39 -8.99
C ARG A 69 21.39 -44.23 -10.35
N SER A 70 20.65 -44.05 -11.44
CA SER A 70 21.16 -43.79 -12.80
C SER A 70 21.28 -42.30 -13.18
N GLY A 71 21.19 -41.37 -12.22
CA GLY A 71 21.38 -39.92 -12.45
C GLY A 71 20.18 -39.19 -13.05
N ILE A 72 19.07 -39.89 -13.32
CA ILE A 72 17.85 -39.31 -13.89
C ILE A 72 16.93 -38.85 -12.76
N ALA A 73 16.62 -37.54 -12.74
CA ALA A 73 15.62 -36.95 -11.85
C ALA A 73 14.22 -37.19 -12.41
N GLY A 74 13.33 -37.78 -11.62
CA GLY A 74 11.95 -38.06 -12.02
C GLY A 74 11.00 -38.15 -10.83
N PRO A 75 9.69 -38.18 -11.08
CA PRO A 75 8.69 -38.44 -10.04
C PRO A 75 8.99 -39.80 -9.39
N GLY A 76 9.04 -39.84 -8.07
CA GLY A 76 9.37 -41.05 -7.32
C GLY A 76 8.99 -40.96 -5.85
N TRP A 77 9.04 -42.11 -5.18
CA TRP A 77 8.77 -42.22 -3.75
C TRP A 77 10.03 -42.79 -3.09
N GLY A 78 10.55 -42.14 -2.06
CA GLY A 78 11.74 -42.65 -1.37
C GLY A 78 12.38 -41.71 -0.35
N PRO A 79 13.48 -42.14 0.28
CA PRO A 79 14.14 -41.44 1.40
C PRO A 79 14.74 -40.09 1.05
N TRP A 80 14.84 -39.83 -0.24
CA TRP A 80 15.54 -38.70 -0.82
C TRP A 80 14.65 -37.93 -1.79
N GLY A 81 13.33 -37.98 -1.62
CA GLY A 81 12.39 -37.16 -2.39
C GLY A 81 12.53 -35.69 -2.01
N TRP A 82 12.66 -34.84 -3.03
CA TRP A 82 12.48 -33.39 -2.91
C TRP A 82 11.02 -33.07 -3.18
N ASN A 83 10.33 -32.52 -2.19
CA ASN A 83 8.98 -32.00 -2.36
C ASN A 83 8.99 -30.51 -2.05
N GLY A 84 8.58 -29.70 -3.02
CA GLY A 84 8.58 -28.25 -2.90
C GLY A 84 7.83 -27.59 -4.04
N GLY A 85 7.45 -26.34 -3.83
CA GLY A 85 6.69 -25.53 -4.77
C GLY A 85 7.00 -24.04 -4.60
N MET A 86 6.56 -23.27 -5.58
CA MET A 86 6.59 -21.80 -5.54
C MET A 86 5.16 -21.28 -5.46
N GLY A 87 4.93 -20.30 -4.60
CA GLY A 87 3.68 -19.58 -4.50
C GLY A 87 3.90 -18.09 -4.76
N THR A 88 2.90 -17.46 -5.35
CA THR A 88 2.82 -16.01 -5.51
C THR A 88 1.63 -15.48 -4.73
N ASN A 89 1.83 -14.43 -3.95
CA ASN A 89 0.77 -13.73 -3.23
C ASN A 89 0.89 -12.22 -3.50
N VAL A 90 -0.24 -11.49 -3.45
CA VAL A 90 -0.26 -10.03 -3.57
C VAL A 90 -0.65 -9.46 -2.21
N ALA A 91 0.28 -8.74 -1.59
CA ALA A 91 0.01 -7.98 -0.38
C ALA A 91 -0.21 -6.50 -0.73
N TYR A 92 -1.11 -5.85 0.00
CA TYR A 92 -1.38 -4.41 -0.14
C TYR A 92 -0.82 -3.68 1.07
N ILE A 93 0.18 -2.83 0.85
CA ILE A 93 0.83 -2.07 1.91
C ILE A 93 0.37 -0.61 1.80
N PRO A 94 -0.17 -0.01 2.88
CA PRO A 94 -0.57 1.40 2.86
C PRO A 94 0.67 2.30 2.77
N SER A 95 0.64 3.23 1.81
CA SER A 95 1.65 4.25 1.61
C SER A 95 0.99 5.63 1.64
N ALA A 96 1.56 6.58 2.38
CA ALA A 96 1.06 7.95 2.44
C ALA A 96 1.27 8.61 1.07
N SER A 97 0.22 8.67 0.26
CA SER A 97 0.30 9.11 -1.13
C SER A 97 -0.13 10.55 -1.30
N SER A 98 -1.11 11.00 -0.51
CA SER A 98 -1.64 12.36 -0.59
C SER A 98 -1.76 12.98 0.79
N TRP A 99 -1.58 14.29 0.89
CA TRP A 99 -1.75 15.03 2.13
C TRP A 99 -2.22 16.46 1.88
N VAL A 100 -2.90 17.02 2.88
CA VAL A 100 -3.37 18.42 2.88
C VAL A 100 -3.01 19.04 4.22
N LYS A 101 -2.40 20.22 4.20
CA LYS A 101 -2.04 20.98 5.38
C LYS A 101 -2.89 22.25 5.45
N PHE A 102 -3.49 22.45 6.61
CA PHE A 102 -4.30 23.60 6.97
C PHE A 102 -3.56 24.48 7.97
N ILE A 103 -3.68 25.79 7.78
CA ILE A 103 -3.27 26.80 8.74
C ILE A 103 -4.50 27.66 9.03
N ASN A 104 -4.85 27.81 10.31
CA ASN A 104 -6.02 28.58 10.74
C ASN A 104 -7.31 28.20 9.99
N GLY A 105 -7.51 26.89 9.76
CA GLY A 105 -8.72 26.35 9.12
C GLY A 105 -8.80 26.56 7.61
N LYS A 106 -7.68 26.87 6.94
CA LYS A 106 -7.60 27.00 5.47
C LYS A 106 -6.44 26.20 4.90
N VAL A 107 -6.62 25.61 3.73
CA VAL A 107 -5.54 24.91 3.01
C VAL A 107 -4.40 25.88 2.72
N GLU A 108 -3.22 25.58 3.23
CA GLU A 108 -2.00 26.31 2.94
C GLU A 108 -1.19 25.58 1.84
N SER A 109 -1.08 24.26 1.97
CA SER A 109 -0.35 23.41 1.03
C SER A 109 -0.99 22.03 0.94
N TRP A 110 -0.82 21.37 -0.20
CA TRP A 110 -1.32 20.03 -0.44
C TRP A 110 -0.49 19.31 -1.50
N GLN A 111 -0.49 17.99 -1.43
CA GLN A 111 0.11 17.11 -2.42
C GLN A 111 -0.85 15.98 -2.71
N ARG A 112 -1.04 15.68 -4.00
CA ARG A 112 -1.77 14.50 -4.44
C ARG A 112 -0.78 13.45 -4.92
N GLY A 113 -0.96 12.22 -4.47
CA GLY A 113 -0.24 11.06 -4.97
C GLY A 113 -0.51 10.89 -6.46
N ARG A 114 0.47 10.42 -7.22
CA ARG A 114 0.25 10.15 -8.64
C ARG A 114 -0.92 9.16 -8.79
N PRO A 115 -1.87 9.38 -9.71
CA PRO A 115 -2.65 8.26 -10.24
C PRO A 115 -1.63 7.34 -10.94
N GLU A 116 -1.47 6.12 -10.43
CA GLU A 116 -0.75 5.07 -11.14
C GLU A 116 -1.50 4.66 -12.41
#